data_AF-A0A7J3ZKJ2-F1
#
_entry.id   AF-A0A7J3ZKJ2-F1
#
_cell.length_a   1.000
_cell.length_b   1.000
_cell.length_c   1.000
_cell.angle_alpha   90.00
_cell.angle_beta   90.00
_cell.angle_gamma   90.00
#
_symmetry.space_group_name_H-M   'P 1'
#
loop_
_entity.id
_entity.type
_entity.pdbx_description
1 polymer ?
#
loop_
_entity_poly.entity_id
_entity_poly.type
_entity_poly.pdbx_seq_one_letter_code
_entity_poly.pdbx_strand_id
1 'polypeptide(L)'
;MVWFKSRIYSGRGEGLEKIGRIVGCFKDKLLIVKLEAVRKIPEIGDAVYLPDMTPIGKIVDVIGRVDDPYALVSLAKRQDIEHFIGKSLYVKKTSPRPPRSRRAGRP
;
A
#
# COMPACT_ATOMS: atom_id res chain seq x y z
N MET A 1 -15.66 -12.25 -9.95
CA MET A 1 -15.85 -12.55 -8.51
C MET A 1 -14.57 -12.17 -7.78
N VAL A 2 -14.53 -10.95 -7.23
CA VAL A 2 -13.30 -10.35 -6.67
C VAL A 2 -13.03 -10.97 -5.31
N TRP A 3 -11.93 -11.72 -5.16
CA TRP A 3 -11.52 -12.30 -3.89
C TRP A 3 -10.95 -11.21 -2.98
N PHE A 4 -11.81 -10.45 -2.31
CA PHE A 4 -11.45 -9.66 -1.13
C PHE A 4 -11.40 -10.62 0.07
N LYS A 5 -10.31 -11.38 0.19
CA LYS A 5 -10.08 -12.20 1.38
C LYS A 5 -9.64 -11.28 2.53
N SER A 6 -10.64 -10.84 3.29
CA SER A 6 -10.52 -10.58 4.72
C SER A 6 -10.02 -11.86 5.38
N ARG A 7 -8.70 -11.98 5.61
CA ARG A 7 -8.16 -13.04 6.44
C ARG A 7 -6.88 -12.56 7.13
N ILE A 8 -6.89 -12.76 8.44
CA ILE A 8 -5.78 -12.74 9.39
C ILE A 8 -5.50 -11.35 9.98
N TYR A 9 -6.39 -10.98 10.90
CA TYR A 9 -5.99 -10.36 12.17
C TYR A 9 -5.47 -11.49 13.06
N SER A 10 -4.17 -11.57 13.32
CA SER A 10 -3.63 -12.39 14.41
C SER A 10 -2.30 -11.81 14.86
N GLY A 11 -2.25 -11.40 16.12
CA GLY A 11 -1.20 -10.57 16.68
C GLY A 11 0.17 -11.26 16.80
N ARG A 12 1.20 -10.48 16.49
CA ARG A 12 2.48 -10.33 17.20
C ARG A 12 3.27 -9.23 16.46
N GLY A 13 3.25 -8.00 16.97
CA GLY A 13 4.16 -6.92 16.54
C GLY A 13 3.94 -6.32 15.15
N GLU A 14 2.73 -6.38 14.57
CA GLU A 14 2.46 -5.81 13.24
C GLU A 14 2.23 -4.29 13.31
N GLY A 15 3.31 -3.53 13.47
CA GLY A 15 3.28 -2.07 13.40
C GLY A 15 3.04 -1.57 11.97
N LEU A 16 2.18 -0.56 11.83
CA LEU A 16 2.11 0.24 10.61
C LEU A 16 3.43 1.00 10.44
N GLU A 17 4.08 0.82 9.30
CA GLU A 17 5.30 1.56 8.96
C GLU A 17 4.92 2.81 8.17
N LYS A 18 5.30 3.99 8.69
CA LYS A 18 5.15 5.23 7.95
C LYS A 18 6.09 5.21 6.75
N ILE A 19 5.54 5.44 5.57
CA ILE A 19 6.30 5.39 4.31
C ILE A 19 6.62 6.79 3.83
N GLY A 20 5.67 7.70 4.01
CA GLY A 20 5.80 9.05 3.49
C GLY A 20 4.50 9.83 3.51
N ARG A 21 4.37 10.78 2.59
CA ARG A 21 3.25 11.72 2.52
C ARG A 21 2.65 11.78 1.14
N ILE A 22 1.35 12.02 1.09
CA ILE A 22 0.64 12.23 -0.17
C ILE A 22 0.98 13.62 -0.69
N VAL A 23 1.52 13.69 -1.92
CA VAL A 23 1.87 14.95 -2.59
C VAL A 23 0.86 15.35 -3.64
N GLY A 24 0.03 14.42 -4.12
CA GLY A 24 -0.99 14.73 -5.11
C GLY A 24 -1.84 13.53 -5.46
N CYS A 25 -2.79 13.77 -6.36
CA CYS A 25 -3.69 12.76 -6.89
C CYS A 25 -3.90 12.94 -8.38
N PHE A 26 -4.29 11.86 -9.05
CA PHE A 26 -4.62 11.85 -10.47
C PHE A 26 -5.97 11.18 -10.72
N LYS A 27 -6.86 11.90 -11.44
CA LYS A 27 -8.17 11.42 -11.92
C LYS A 27 -8.99 10.65 -10.86
N ASP A 28 -8.92 11.08 -9.61
CA ASP A 28 -9.68 10.54 -8.48
C ASP A 28 -9.51 9.04 -8.21
N LYS A 29 -8.41 8.44 -8.66
CA LYS A 29 -8.16 6.99 -8.52
C LYS A 29 -6.74 6.65 -8.12
N LEU A 30 -5.81 7.57 -8.38
CA LEU A 30 -4.40 7.38 -8.12
C LEU A 30 -3.89 8.43 -7.14
N LEU A 31 -3.17 7.99 -6.14
CA LEU A 31 -2.45 8.82 -5.19
C LEU A 31 -0.96 8.76 -5.49
N ILE A 32 -0.31 9.92 -5.43
CA ILE A 32 1.14 10.05 -5.54
C ILE A 32 1.67 10.30 -4.13
N VAL A 33 2.54 9.41 -3.67
CA VAL A 33 3.12 9.44 -2.32
C VAL A 33 4.61 9.65 -2.44
N LYS A 34 5.12 10.73 -1.87
CA LYS A 34 6.57 10.91 -1.70
C LYS A 34 7.04 10.04 -0.56
N LEU A 35 8.04 9.21 -0.81
CA LEU A 35 8.55 8.29 0.18
C LEU A 35 9.67 8.96 0.98
N GLU A 36 9.44 9.22 2.26
CA GLU A 36 10.36 10.00 3.12
C GLU A 36 11.20 9.09 4.04
N ALA A 37 10.70 7.90 4.37
CA ALA A 37 11.26 7.04 5.42
C ALA A 37 11.74 5.69 4.87
N VAL A 38 12.39 5.69 3.71
CA VAL A 38 12.68 4.46 2.96
C VAL A 38 13.97 3.81 3.44
N ARG A 39 13.94 3.17 4.61
CA ARG A 39 14.86 2.05 4.87
C ARG A 39 14.49 0.82 4.06
N LYS A 40 13.21 0.71 3.68
CA LYS A 40 12.68 -0.38 2.87
C LYS A 40 11.64 0.16 1.89
N ILE A 41 11.86 -0.06 0.60
CA ILE A 41 10.90 0.27 -0.46
C ILE A 41 9.70 -0.67 -0.30
N PRO A 42 8.47 -0.15 -0.29
CA PRO A 42 7.28 -0.97 -0.13
C PRO A 42 7.03 -1.81 -1.40
N GLU A 43 6.38 -2.96 -1.25
CA GLU A 43 6.20 -3.90 -2.36
C GLU A 43 4.94 -3.59 -3.17
N ILE A 44 4.97 -3.92 -4.46
CA ILE A 44 3.81 -3.78 -5.32
C ILE A 44 2.68 -4.70 -4.82
N GLY A 45 1.51 -4.11 -4.60
CA GLY A 45 0.33 -4.77 -4.08
C GLY A 45 0.20 -4.75 -2.55
N ASP A 46 1.13 -4.12 -1.84
CA ASP A 46 0.99 -3.87 -0.39
C ASP A 46 -0.22 -2.99 -0.10
N ALA A 47 -0.90 -3.29 1.00
CA ALA A 47 -2.05 -2.54 1.47
C ALA A 47 -1.61 -1.26 2.18
N VAL A 48 -2.29 -0.17 1.83
CA VAL A 48 -1.99 1.18 2.29
C VAL A 48 -3.08 1.66 3.24
N TYR A 49 -2.65 2.32 4.31
CA TYR A 49 -3.49 2.81 5.40
C TYR A 49 -3.23 4.29 5.70
N LEU A 50 -4.27 4.97 6.21
CA LEU A 50 -4.16 6.28 6.85
C LEU A 50 -3.68 6.15 8.32
N PRO A 51 -3.34 7.27 8.99
CA PRO A 51 -2.98 7.25 10.41
C PRO A 51 -4.06 6.64 11.31
N ASP A 52 -5.33 6.80 10.96
CA ASP A 52 -6.50 6.23 11.65
C ASP A 52 -6.74 4.74 11.32
N MET A 53 -5.75 4.05 10.75
CA MET A 53 -5.82 2.65 10.31
C MET A 53 -6.88 2.37 9.23
N THR A 54 -7.44 3.39 8.61
CA THR A 54 -8.39 3.22 7.51
C THR A 54 -7.67 2.72 6.26
N PRO A 55 -8.08 1.58 5.68
CA PRO A 55 -7.50 1.08 4.43
C PRO A 55 -7.92 1.97 3.26
N ILE A 56 -6.94 2.48 2.52
CA ILE A 56 -7.16 3.38 1.38
C ILE A 56 -7.14 2.59 0.06
N GLY A 57 -6.20 1.66 -0.06
CA GLY A 57 -5.84 1.13 -1.36
C GLY A 57 -4.60 0.25 -1.34
N LYS A 58 -3.94 0.17 -2.49
CA LYS A 58 -2.75 -0.65 -2.68
C LYS A 58 -1.70 0.08 -3.51
N ILE A 59 -0.44 -0.24 -3.27
CA ILE A 59 0.67 0.23 -4.11
C ILE A 59 0.60 -0.46 -5.45
N VAL A 60 0.65 0.33 -6.53
CA VAL A 60 0.66 -0.18 -7.90
C VAL A 60 2.03 -0.05 -8.56
N ASP A 61 2.82 0.95 -8.15
CA ASP A 61 4.14 1.17 -8.71
C ASP A 61 5.02 2.02 -7.78
N VAL A 62 6.33 1.99 -7.99
CA VAL A 62 7.32 2.88 -7.37
C VAL A 62 8.19 3.48 -8.47
N ILE A 63 8.14 4.80 -8.60
CA ILE A 63 8.76 5.57 -9.67
C ILE A 63 9.68 6.66 -9.12
N GLY A 64 10.44 7.31 -9.99
CA GLY A 64 11.28 8.44 -9.63
C GLY A 64 12.73 8.05 -9.33
N ARG A 65 13.47 8.98 -8.73
CA ARG A 65 14.88 8.78 -8.43
C ARG A 65 15.05 7.80 -7.26
N VAL A 66 16.14 7.05 -7.26
CA VAL A 66 16.41 6.05 -6.20
C VAL A 66 16.59 6.73 -4.83
N ASP A 67 17.12 7.96 -4.80
CA ASP A 67 17.30 8.79 -3.61
C ASP A 67 16.05 9.60 -3.22
N ASP A 68 15.11 9.79 -4.14
CA ASP A 68 13.84 10.50 -3.88
C ASP A 68 12.67 9.82 -4.62
N PRO A 69 12.26 8.61 -4.18
CA PRO A 69 11.26 7.84 -4.89
C PRO A 69 9.83 8.23 -4.52
N TYR A 70 8.91 7.94 -5.43
CA TYR A 70 7.47 8.15 -5.29
C TYR A 70 6.75 6.82 -5.46
N ALA A 71 5.74 6.56 -4.64
CA ALA A 71 4.83 5.44 -4.85
C ALA A 71 3.52 5.91 -5.48
N LEU A 72 3.01 5.10 -6.39
CA LEU A 72 1.67 5.21 -6.93
C LEU A 72 0.75 4.28 -6.15
N VAL A 73 -0.36 4.82 -5.64
CA VAL A 73 -1.34 4.07 -4.87
C VAL A 73 -2.69 4.13 -5.55
N SER A 74 -3.25 2.95 -5.87
CA SER A 74 -4.60 2.82 -6.41
C SER A 74 -5.61 2.70 -5.28
N LEU A 75 -6.66 3.51 -5.37
CA LEU A 75 -7.72 3.55 -4.37
C LEU A 75 -8.71 2.41 -4.57
N ALA A 76 -9.13 1.81 -3.45
CA ALA A 76 -10.15 0.76 -3.50
C ALA A 76 -11.56 1.30 -3.80
N LYS A 77 -11.83 2.56 -3.45
CA LYS A 77 -13.11 3.25 -3.65
C LYS A 77 -12.86 4.67 -4.17
N ARG A 78 -13.81 5.19 -4.95
CA ARG A 78 -13.85 6.64 -5.23
C ARG A 78 -14.23 7.36 -3.94
N GLN A 79 -13.43 8.37 -3.59
CA GLN A 79 -13.58 9.20 -2.40
C GLN A 79 -12.97 10.58 -2.71
N ASP A 80 -13.21 11.58 -1.87
CA ASP A 80 -12.63 12.91 -2.04
C ASP A 80 -11.14 12.88 -1.68
N ILE A 81 -10.31 12.83 -2.72
CA ILE A 81 -8.89 12.49 -2.55
C ILE A 81 -8.02 13.68 -2.21
N GLU A 82 -8.48 14.86 -2.59
CA GLU A 82 -7.85 16.13 -2.27
C GLU A 82 -7.67 16.30 -0.76
N HIS A 83 -8.59 15.73 0.04
CA HIS A 83 -8.54 15.74 1.51
C HIS A 83 -7.43 14.87 2.10
N PHE A 84 -6.75 14.04 1.29
CA PHE A 84 -5.60 13.25 1.73
C PHE A 84 -4.26 13.92 1.41
N ILE A 85 -4.24 14.98 0.60
CA ILE A 85 -3.00 15.69 0.28
C ILE A 85 -2.37 16.21 1.57
N GLY A 86 -1.06 15.99 1.72
CA GLY A 86 -0.29 16.32 2.91
C GLY A 86 -0.38 15.31 4.06
N LYS A 87 -1.32 14.35 4.03
CA LYS A 87 -1.41 13.32 5.07
C LYS A 87 -0.31 12.28 4.93
N SER A 88 0.07 11.73 6.09
CA SER A 88 1.02 10.62 6.16
C SER A 88 0.36 9.30 5.79
N LEU A 89 1.12 8.44 5.14
CA LEU A 89 0.67 7.17 4.60
C LEU A 89 1.47 6.02 5.20
N TYR A 90 0.80 4.91 5.46
CA TYR A 90 1.35 3.77 6.16
C TYR A 90 1.13 2.47 5.39
N VAL A 91 2.08 1.53 5.50
CA VAL A 91 1.88 0.13 5.07
C VAL A 91 1.93 -0.80 6.26
N LYS A 92 1.18 -1.89 6.15
CA LYS A 92 1.33 -3.03 7.05
C LYS A 92 2.37 -3.98 6.47
N LYS A 93 3.42 -4.30 7.24
CA LYS A 93 4.35 -5.38 6.88
C LYS A 93 3.59 -6.71 6.89
N THR A 94 3.13 -7.14 5.72
CA THR A 94 2.74 -8.54 5.55
C THR A 94 4.01 -9.36 5.63
N SER A 95 4.05 -10.37 6.51
CA SER A 95 5.05 -11.43 6.41
C SER A 95 5.10 -11.94 4.96
N PRO A 96 6.26 -12.37 4.44
CA PRO A 96 6.42 -12.77 3.04
C PRO A 96 5.25 -13.66 2.63
N ARG A 97 4.57 -13.29 1.53
CA ARG A 97 3.45 -14.09 1.01
C ARG A 97 3.94 -15.54 0.95
N PRO A 98 3.25 -16.50 1.57
CA PRO A 98 3.65 -17.90 1.46
C PRO A 98 3.78 -18.21 -0.03
N PRO A 99 4.87 -18.87 -0.46
CA PRO A 99 5.12 -19.13 -1.87
C PRO A 99 3.85 -19.72 -2.44
N ARG A 100 3.34 -19.06 -3.47
CA ARG A 100 2.09 -19.43 -4.15
C ARG A 100 2.30 -20.88 -4.57
N SER A 101 1.79 -21.81 -3.76
CA SER A 101 1.94 -23.24 -3.98
C SER A 101 1.61 -23.44 -5.45
N ARG A 102 2.65 -23.80 -6.21
CA ARG A 102 2.47 -24.34 -7.55
C ARG A 102 1.37 -25.35 -7.37
N ARG A 103 0.29 -25.21 -8.14
CA ARG A 103 -0.69 -26.28 -8.32
C ARG A 103 0.14 -27.50 -8.69
N ALA A 104 0.52 -28.29 -7.69
CA ALA A 104 1.10 -29.60 -7.88
C ALA A 104 0.03 -30.34 -8.66
N GLY A 105 0.43 -30.85 -9.82
CA GLY A 105 -0.45 -31.49 -10.77
C GLY A 105 -1.41 -32.41 -10.05
N ARG A 106 -2.71 -32.21 -10.31
CA ARG A 106 -3.63 -33.33 -10.12
C ARG A 106 -3.38 -34.29 -11.28
N PRO A 107 -3.18 -35.59 -11.02
CA PRO A 107 -3.12 -36.62 -12.05
C PRO A 107 -4.46 -36.72 -12.80
#